data_AF-A0A2J6QYI5-F1
#
_entry.id   AF-A0A2J6QYI5-F1
#
_cell.length_a   1.000
_cell.length_b   1.000
_cell.length_c   1.000
_cell.angle_alpha   90.00
_cell.angle_beta   90.00
_cell.angle_gamma   90.00
#
_symmetry.space_group_name_H-M   'P 1'
#
loop_
_entity.id
_entity.type
_entity.pdbx_description
1 polymer ?
#
loop_
_entity_poly.entity_id
_entity_poly.type
_entity_poly.pdbx_seq_one_letter_code
_entity_poly.pdbx_strand_id
1 'polypeptide(L)'
;SPVTLLVYHQRRLDEYEKVGRKSVFKTHYCRNQSLPCQQSPDRTLATESGPAPILNLISAVRSSPAVGIMRELKCRLRRETTVVATQSTMGTIEDIYHRVFPDPQSRPTFLIGTMSHNVWEVLADTSNYQLNKDDLQHVLTHGRVKQANYTVVTSGYFIDKLIECKDLNARRVDQSISLRFRLKTAVRAAVFGPMTALQGCNIGAIFDDEQWKVIGMALINEAWLIIRHDLPGAISREVVTKWVTGEIREKSGCAHSMLTDMMEGHNTDAEAVNGWFVKSGK
;
A
#
# COMPACT_ATOMS: atom_id res chain seq x y z
N SER A 1 -25.92 1.13 -4.37
CA SER A 1 -25.87 0.14 -3.29
C SER A 1 -25.14 0.72 -2.10
N PRO A 2 -25.55 0.43 -0.86
CA PRO A 2 -24.83 0.90 0.33
C PRO A 2 -23.42 0.29 0.37
N VAL A 3 -22.42 1.11 0.70
CA VAL A 3 -21.03 0.68 0.94
C VAL A 3 -20.87 0.46 2.44
N THR A 4 -20.35 -0.70 2.85
CA THR A 4 -20.06 -0.99 4.26
C THR A 4 -18.57 -0.75 4.52
N LEU A 5 -18.27 0.16 5.45
CA LEU A 5 -16.92 0.35 5.96
C LEU A 5 -16.64 -0.64 7.09
N LEU A 6 -15.58 -1.45 6.94
CA LEU A 6 -15.09 -2.35 8.00
C LEU A 6 -13.85 -1.71 8.63
N VAL A 7 -13.96 -1.31 9.89
CA VAL A 7 -12.88 -0.65 10.62
C VAL A 7 -12.21 -1.66 11.55
N TYR A 8 -10.90 -1.80 11.42
CA TYR A 8 -10.13 -2.80 12.18
C TYR A 8 -9.90 -2.43 13.65
N HIS A 9 -9.78 -1.14 13.96
CA HIS A 9 -9.51 -0.65 15.31
C HIS A 9 -10.76 0.00 15.92
N GLN A 10 -11.16 -0.44 17.11
CA GLN A 10 -12.33 0.10 17.82
C GLN A 10 -12.20 1.62 18.02
N ARG A 11 -11.03 2.09 18.44
CA ARG A 11 -10.73 3.53 18.52
C ARG A 11 -11.06 4.30 17.24
N ARG A 12 -10.73 3.75 16.07
CA ARG A 12 -11.03 4.39 14.78
C ARG A 12 -12.51 4.37 14.45
N LEU A 13 -13.23 3.34 14.90
CA LEU A 13 -14.68 3.31 14.80
C LEU A 13 -15.28 4.41 15.67
N ASP A 14 -14.81 4.55 16.91
CA ASP A 14 -15.28 5.59 17.84
C ASP A 14 -14.98 7.00 17.30
N GLU A 15 -13.80 7.22 16.72
CA GLU A 15 -13.43 8.48 16.05
C GLU A 15 -14.32 8.77 14.83
N TYR A 16 -14.57 7.76 13.99
CA TYR A 16 -15.48 7.87 12.84
C TYR A 16 -16.92 8.18 13.25
N GLU A 17 -17.39 7.58 14.35
CA GLU A 17 -18.72 7.85 14.91
C GLU A 17 -18.81 9.25 15.52
N LYS A 18 -17.77 9.71 16.22
CA LYS A 18 -17.68 11.07 16.78
C LYS A 18 -17.80 12.16 15.72
N VAL A 19 -17.27 11.95 14.52
CA VAL A 19 -17.43 12.89 13.38
C VAL A 19 -18.73 12.69 12.60
N GLY A 20 -19.69 11.95 13.16
CA GLY A 20 -21.02 11.74 12.59
C GLY A 20 -21.02 10.81 11.38
N ARG A 21 -20.07 9.86 11.30
CA ARG A 21 -19.87 8.93 10.17
C ARG A 21 -19.67 9.65 8.84
N LYS A 22 -19.09 10.86 8.88
CA LYS A 22 -18.77 11.66 7.68
C LYS A 22 -17.29 11.57 7.39
N SER A 23 -16.95 11.07 6.22
CA SER A 23 -15.60 11.22 5.63
C SER A 23 -15.62 12.49 4.77
N VAL A 24 -14.94 13.56 5.22
CA VAL A 24 -14.82 14.78 4.42
C VAL A 24 -13.50 14.74 3.66
N PHE A 25 -13.57 14.55 2.35
CA PHE A 25 -12.42 14.69 1.47
C PHE A 25 -12.18 16.17 1.21
N LYS A 26 -11.15 16.75 1.81
CA LYS A 26 -10.70 18.11 1.48
C LYS A 26 -9.41 18.04 0.66
N THR A 27 -9.47 18.50 -0.59
CA THR A 27 -8.26 18.71 -1.41
C THR A 27 -7.62 20.03 -0.98
N HIS A 28 -6.47 19.99 -0.30
CA HIS A 28 -5.75 21.18 0.19
C HIS A 28 -4.31 21.27 -0.35
N TYR A 29 -3.83 22.49 -0.56
CA TYR A 29 -2.46 22.87 -0.93
C TYR A 29 -1.67 23.35 0.30
N CYS A 30 -0.33 23.33 0.23
CA CYS A 30 0.60 23.13 1.34
C CYS A 30 1.26 24.36 2.05
N ARG A 31 1.18 24.46 3.41
CA ARG A 31 2.07 25.04 4.51
C ARG A 31 2.49 24.10 5.71
N ASN A 32 3.77 23.79 5.99
CA ASN A 32 4.30 22.81 6.99
C ASN A 32 3.74 22.88 8.44
N GLN A 33 3.56 21.73 9.12
CA GLN A 33 4.04 21.42 10.51
C GLN A 33 3.51 20.08 11.06
N SER A 34 4.22 19.49 12.03
CA SER A 34 3.94 18.20 12.70
C SER A 34 3.23 18.37 14.05
N LEU A 35 2.28 17.48 14.38
CA LEU A 35 1.66 17.34 15.71
C LEU A 35 1.66 15.87 16.17
N PRO A 36 1.68 15.59 17.49
CA PRO A 36 1.84 14.25 18.07
C PRO A 36 0.51 13.63 18.54
N CYS A 37 0.41 12.29 18.66
CA CYS A 37 -0.61 11.69 19.53
C CYS A 37 -0.29 10.26 20.03
N GLN A 38 -0.96 9.90 21.13
CA GLN A 38 -0.63 8.92 22.16
C GLN A 38 -1.29 7.53 22.00
N GLN A 39 -0.79 6.62 22.84
CA GLN A 39 -0.98 5.17 22.93
C GLN A 39 -2.43 4.64 23.02
N SER A 40 -2.54 3.35 22.72
CA SER A 40 -3.71 2.47 22.53
C SER A 40 -4.35 1.95 23.83
N PRO A 41 -5.63 1.53 23.79
CA PRO A 41 -5.88 0.08 23.90
C PRO A 41 -7.09 -0.50 23.12
N ASP A 42 -6.99 -1.84 22.99
CA ASP A 42 -7.93 -2.97 22.85
C ASP A 42 -9.11 -3.06 21.86
N ARG A 43 -9.32 -4.31 21.39
CA ARG A 43 -10.16 -4.76 20.27
C ARG A 43 -11.54 -5.26 20.73
N THR A 44 -12.58 -4.97 19.96
CA THR A 44 -13.69 -5.93 19.72
C THR A 44 -14.43 -5.58 18.42
N LEU A 45 -14.57 -6.52 17.49
CA LEU A 45 -15.55 -6.41 16.40
C LEU A 45 -16.86 -7.00 16.90
N ALA A 46 -17.91 -6.18 16.98
CA ALA A 46 -19.24 -6.61 17.39
C ALA A 46 -19.81 -7.69 16.45
N THR A 47 -20.24 -8.81 17.04
CA THR A 47 -20.97 -9.90 16.37
C THR A 47 -22.42 -9.91 16.83
N GLU A 48 -23.36 -9.76 15.90
CA GLU A 48 -24.71 -10.33 16.04
C GLU A 48 -25.21 -10.83 14.68
N SER A 49 -25.65 -12.09 14.64
CA SER A 49 -26.06 -12.89 13.47
C SER A 49 -24.94 -13.24 12.48
N GLY A 50 -24.81 -14.52 12.11
CA GLY A 50 -23.75 -15.03 11.24
C GLY A 50 -23.61 -14.17 9.98
N PRO A 51 -22.50 -13.42 9.82
CA PRO A 51 -22.51 -12.28 8.91
C PRO A 51 -22.56 -12.75 7.46
N ALA A 52 -23.50 -12.18 6.69
CA ALA A 52 -23.67 -12.47 5.27
C ALA A 52 -22.33 -12.43 4.50
N PRO A 53 -22.17 -13.29 3.47
CA PRO A 53 -20.94 -13.34 2.70
C PRO A 53 -20.65 -11.98 2.04
N ILE A 54 -19.39 -11.57 2.07
CA ILE A 54 -18.94 -10.35 1.39
C ILE A 54 -18.71 -10.71 -0.07
N LEU A 55 -19.45 -10.11 -1.00
CA LEU A 55 -19.27 -10.38 -2.43
C LEU A 55 -18.14 -9.56 -3.04
N ASN A 56 -17.97 -8.31 -2.59
CA ASN A 56 -16.96 -7.38 -3.10
C ASN A 56 -16.27 -6.69 -1.93
N LEU A 57 -14.94 -6.78 -1.86
CA LEU A 57 -14.13 -6.20 -0.79
C LEU A 57 -13.01 -5.34 -1.38
N ILE A 58 -12.84 -4.10 -0.92
CA ILE A 58 -11.62 -3.31 -1.12
C ILE A 58 -10.81 -3.42 0.17
N SER A 59 -9.63 -4.04 0.07
CA SER A 59 -8.71 -4.21 1.19
C SER A 59 -7.70 -3.07 1.22
N ALA A 60 -8.04 -1.99 1.93
CA ALA A 60 -7.20 -0.80 2.11
C ALA A 60 -6.25 -0.88 3.33
N VAL A 61 -5.96 -2.08 3.82
CA VAL A 61 -5.12 -2.29 5.01
C VAL A 61 -3.63 -2.29 4.66
N ARG A 62 -2.76 -1.86 5.58
CA ARG A 62 -1.30 -1.98 5.44
C ARG A 62 -0.88 -3.44 5.29
N SER A 63 0.30 -3.67 4.74
CA SER A 63 0.79 -5.02 4.44
C SER A 63 1.02 -5.88 5.69
N SER A 64 1.60 -5.33 6.77
CA SER A 64 1.84 -6.08 8.01
C SER A 64 0.58 -6.71 8.62
N PRO A 65 -0.52 -5.96 8.86
CA PRO A 65 -1.74 -6.55 9.42
C PRO A 65 -2.58 -7.36 8.41
N ALA A 66 -2.27 -7.32 7.11
CA ALA A 66 -3.15 -7.87 6.06
C ALA A 66 -3.49 -9.35 6.25
N VAL A 67 -2.51 -10.19 6.60
CA VAL A 67 -2.73 -11.63 6.83
C VAL A 67 -3.67 -11.86 8.02
N GLY A 68 -3.49 -11.11 9.10
CA GLY A 68 -4.34 -11.20 10.29
C GLY A 68 -5.78 -10.80 9.98
N ILE A 69 -5.97 -9.68 9.29
CA ILE A 69 -7.30 -9.17 8.92
C ILE A 69 -8.01 -10.13 7.96
N MET A 70 -7.31 -10.65 6.95
CA MET A 70 -7.89 -11.64 6.04
C MET A 70 -8.30 -12.92 6.75
N ARG A 71 -7.57 -13.32 7.81
CA ARG A 71 -7.92 -14.46 8.65
C ARG A 71 -9.20 -14.20 9.45
N GLU A 72 -9.36 -13.01 10.00
CA GLU A 72 -10.57 -12.61 10.72
C GLU A 72 -11.79 -12.56 9.79
N LEU A 73 -11.60 -12.10 8.55
CA LEU A 73 -12.66 -12.06 7.54
C LEU A 73 -12.93 -13.42 6.87
N LYS A 74 -12.09 -14.44 7.09
CA LYS A 74 -12.11 -15.72 6.35
C LYS A 74 -13.50 -16.36 6.30
N CYS A 75 -14.26 -16.32 7.39
CA CYS A 75 -15.61 -16.91 7.45
C CYS A 75 -16.63 -16.22 6.52
N ARG A 76 -16.36 -15.00 6.07
CA ARG A 76 -17.20 -14.18 5.18
C ARG A 76 -16.69 -14.12 3.75
N LEU A 77 -15.46 -14.56 3.49
CA LEU A 77 -14.82 -14.53 2.18
C LEU A 77 -14.89 -15.93 1.57
N ARG A 78 -15.75 -16.08 0.56
CA ARG A 78 -16.00 -17.34 -0.16
C ARG A 78 -15.40 -17.27 -1.56
N ARG A 79 -15.49 -18.36 -2.31
CA ARG A 79 -15.03 -18.43 -3.71
C ARG A 79 -15.69 -17.37 -4.60
N GLU A 80 -16.93 -17.00 -4.29
CA GLU A 80 -17.71 -15.99 -5.00
C GLU A 80 -17.26 -14.55 -4.68
N THR A 81 -16.46 -14.37 -3.62
CA THR A 81 -15.95 -13.06 -3.20
C THR A 81 -14.87 -12.57 -4.16
N THR A 82 -14.96 -11.29 -4.55
CA THR A 82 -13.89 -10.56 -5.23
C THR A 82 -13.24 -9.58 -4.26
N VAL A 83 -11.92 -9.68 -4.09
CA VAL A 83 -11.12 -8.82 -3.22
C VAL A 83 -10.17 -7.98 -4.07
N VAL A 84 -10.24 -6.65 -3.94
CA VAL A 84 -9.21 -5.74 -4.46
C VAL A 84 -8.18 -5.51 -3.34
N ALA A 85 -7.00 -6.09 -3.50
CA ALA A 85 -5.87 -5.96 -2.59
C ALA A 85 -5.04 -4.75 -2.98
N THR A 86 -5.05 -3.67 -2.18
CA THR A 86 -4.33 -2.42 -2.48
C THR A 86 -2.95 -2.35 -1.82
N GLN A 87 -2.48 -3.45 -1.21
CA GLN A 87 -1.18 -3.51 -0.56
C GLN A 87 -0.07 -3.27 -1.58
N SER A 88 0.78 -2.28 -1.31
CA SER A 88 1.86 -1.89 -2.20
C SER A 88 3.11 -2.77 -2.07
N THR A 89 3.15 -3.64 -1.06
CA THR A 89 4.31 -4.50 -0.76
C THR A 89 4.21 -5.83 -1.49
N MET A 90 5.36 -6.32 -1.95
CA MET A 90 5.49 -7.63 -2.57
C MET A 90 5.37 -8.75 -1.52
N GLY A 91 4.86 -9.92 -1.90
CA GLY A 91 4.77 -11.10 -1.02
C GLY A 91 3.54 -11.17 -0.11
N THR A 92 2.82 -10.06 0.12
CA THR A 92 1.67 -10.03 1.02
C THR A 92 0.52 -10.92 0.53
N ILE A 93 0.26 -10.92 -0.78
CA ILE A 93 -0.84 -11.71 -1.36
C ILE A 93 -0.49 -13.20 -1.33
N GLU A 94 0.76 -13.53 -1.63
CA GLU A 94 1.31 -14.87 -1.53
C GLU A 94 1.19 -15.39 -0.09
N ASP A 95 1.54 -14.58 0.90
CA ASP A 95 1.35 -14.91 2.32
C ASP A 95 -0.14 -15.13 2.68
N ILE A 96 -1.07 -14.33 2.13
CA ILE A 96 -2.52 -14.54 2.31
C ILE A 96 -2.96 -15.87 1.68
N TYR A 97 -2.47 -16.20 0.48
CA TYR A 97 -2.79 -17.47 -0.18
C TYR A 97 -2.28 -18.65 0.65
N HIS A 98 -1.03 -18.63 1.08
CA HIS A 98 -0.44 -19.76 1.82
C HIS A 98 -1.02 -19.92 3.22
N ARG A 99 -1.29 -18.82 3.93
CA ARG A 99 -1.63 -18.86 5.37
C ARG A 99 -3.13 -18.75 5.67
N VAL A 100 -3.94 -18.27 4.71
CA VAL A 100 -5.37 -18.02 4.93
C VAL A 100 -6.23 -18.82 3.95
N PHE A 101 -5.90 -18.79 2.66
CA PHE A 101 -6.67 -19.43 1.59
C PHE A 101 -5.85 -20.43 0.76
N PRO A 102 -5.31 -21.52 1.37
CA PRO A 102 -4.38 -22.42 0.69
C PRO A 102 -5.02 -23.17 -0.48
N ASP A 103 -6.28 -23.55 -0.35
CA ASP A 103 -7.03 -24.26 -1.39
C ASP A 103 -7.51 -23.30 -2.51
N PRO A 104 -7.04 -23.46 -3.76
CA PRO A 104 -7.46 -22.61 -4.88
C PRO A 104 -8.94 -22.74 -5.24
N GLN A 105 -9.59 -23.87 -4.92
CA GLN A 105 -11.00 -24.09 -5.25
C GLN A 105 -11.92 -23.28 -4.34
N SER A 106 -11.61 -23.15 -3.05
CA SER A 106 -12.39 -22.33 -2.11
C SER A 106 -11.93 -20.87 -2.03
N ARG A 107 -10.79 -20.53 -2.65
CA ARG A 107 -10.17 -19.20 -2.56
C ARG A 107 -11.02 -18.10 -3.24
N PRO A 108 -11.17 -16.92 -2.60
CA PRO A 108 -11.72 -15.72 -3.25
C PRO A 108 -10.94 -15.32 -4.50
N THR A 109 -11.58 -14.58 -5.39
CA THR A 109 -10.88 -13.93 -6.51
C THR A 109 -10.14 -12.70 -6.00
N PHE A 110 -8.81 -12.68 -6.10
CA PHE A 110 -8.01 -11.51 -5.73
C PHE A 110 -7.60 -10.72 -6.98
N LEU A 111 -7.85 -9.41 -6.92
CA LEU A 111 -7.42 -8.41 -7.88
C LEU A 111 -6.34 -7.55 -7.23
N ILE A 112 -5.22 -7.34 -7.91
CA ILE A 112 -4.15 -6.49 -7.41
C ILE A 112 -4.45 -5.05 -7.80
N GLY A 113 -4.71 -4.22 -6.79
CA GLY A 113 -4.85 -2.78 -6.93
C GLY A 113 -3.55 -2.07 -6.56
N THR A 114 -3.13 -1.09 -7.37
CA THR A 114 -2.06 -0.16 -7.01
C THR A 114 -2.66 1.22 -6.86
N MET A 115 -2.43 1.87 -5.72
CA MET A 115 -2.96 3.22 -5.47
C MET A 115 -1.84 4.25 -5.61
N SER A 116 -2.06 5.24 -6.47
CA SER A 116 -1.20 6.43 -6.57
C SER A 116 -1.68 7.59 -5.68
N HIS A 117 -2.89 7.49 -5.13
CA HIS A 117 -3.42 8.48 -4.21
C HIS A 117 -2.68 8.39 -2.87
N ASN A 118 -2.15 9.52 -2.43
CA ASN A 118 -1.71 9.68 -1.05
C ASN A 118 -2.93 10.14 -0.24
N VAL A 119 -3.39 9.29 0.68
CA VAL A 119 -4.50 9.61 1.58
C VAL A 119 -3.97 9.51 3.00
N TRP A 120 -4.19 10.56 3.78
CA TRP A 120 -3.84 10.60 5.19
C TRP A 120 -5.06 11.02 6.00
N GLU A 121 -5.06 10.57 7.25
CA GLU A 121 -6.06 10.96 8.22
C GLU A 121 -5.72 12.36 8.75
N VAL A 122 -6.74 13.22 8.82
CA VAL A 122 -6.63 14.53 9.48
C VAL A 122 -7.61 14.50 10.63
N LEU A 123 -7.10 14.50 11.87
CA LEU A 123 -7.93 14.63 13.06
C LEU A 123 -8.56 16.04 13.07
N ALA A 124 -9.80 16.11 13.54
CA ALA A 124 -10.67 17.29 13.39
C ALA A 124 -10.13 18.60 14.02
N ASP A 125 -9.05 18.53 14.80
CA ASP A 125 -8.47 19.66 15.53
C ASP A 125 -7.06 20.08 15.06
N THR A 126 -6.56 19.47 13.99
CA THR A 126 -5.21 19.75 13.48
C THR A 126 -5.28 20.39 12.10
N SER A 127 -5.29 21.72 12.08
CA SER A 127 -5.50 22.56 10.90
C SER A 127 -4.27 22.74 9.98
N ASN A 128 -3.17 22.01 10.18
CA ASN A 128 -1.92 22.26 9.46
C ASN A 128 -1.26 20.98 8.94
N TYR A 129 -1.68 20.48 7.76
CA TYR A 129 -0.92 19.46 7.04
C TYR A 129 -0.91 19.69 5.52
N GLN A 130 0.22 19.34 4.91
CA GLN A 130 0.62 19.55 3.52
C GLN A 130 0.65 18.23 2.73
N LEU A 131 0.03 18.12 1.54
CA LEU A 131 0.57 17.29 0.46
C LEU A 131 0.50 17.89 -0.96
N ASN A 132 1.50 17.49 -1.75
CA ASN A 132 1.67 17.78 -3.16
C ASN A 132 0.55 17.12 -4.02
N LYS A 133 0.15 17.85 -5.07
CA LYS A 133 -0.74 17.40 -6.12
C LYS A 133 0.08 16.62 -7.15
N ASP A 134 -0.03 15.30 -7.15
CA ASP A 134 0.58 14.50 -8.22
C ASP A 134 -0.28 14.57 -9.49
N ASP A 135 0.34 15.02 -10.57
CA ASP A 135 -0.21 15.06 -11.92
C ASP A 135 -0.11 13.66 -12.55
N LEU A 136 -1.27 13.04 -12.77
CA LEU A 136 -1.41 11.66 -13.26
C LEU A 136 -1.20 11.52 -14.78
N GLN A 137 -0.73 12.56 -15.47
CA GLN A 137 -0.49 12.50 -16.92
C GLN A 137 0.72 11.67 -17.34
N HIS A 138 1.67 11.36 -16.43
CA HIS A 138 2.93 10.72 -16.83
C HIS A 138 2.99 9.19 -16.70
N VAL A 139 1.92 8.52 -16.24
CA VAL A 139 1.91 7.05 -16.00
C VAL A 139 1.25 6.26 -17.16
N LEU A 140 0.97 6.91 -18.28
CA LEU A 140 0.39 6.26 -19.46
C LEU A 140 1.17 6.64 -20.71
N THR A 141 1.87 5.69 -21.33
CA THR A 141 1.83 5.60 -22.80
C THR A 141 2.32 4.24 -23.33
N HIS A 142 1.46 3.66 -24.17
CA HIS A 142 1.64 2.58 -25.15
C HIS A 142 1.72 1.12 -24.68
N GLY A 143 0.79 0.32 -25.23
CA GLY A 143 0.89 -1.13 -25.30
C GLY A 143 -0.48 -1.82 -25.27
N ARG A 144 -1.11 -2.00 -26.43
CA ARG A 144 -2.23 -2.95 -26.58
C ARG A 144 -1.67 -4.37 -26.55
N VAL A 145 -2.16 -5.27 -25.68
CA VAL A 145 -1.98 -6.72 -25.88
C VAL A 145 -3.24 -7.51 -25.48
N LYS A 146 -3.39 -8.64 -26.18
CA LYS A 146 -4.49 -9.59 -26.31
C LYS A 146 -4.80 -10.39 -25.03
N GLN A 147 -6.06 -10.83 -25.00
CA GLN A 147 -6.75 -11.67 -24.00
C GLN A 147 -5.93 -12.83 -23.44
N ALA A 148 -5.98 -12.98 -22.11
CA ALA A 148 -5.86 -14.26 -21.43
C ALA A 148 -7.24 -14.67 -20.88
N ASN A 149 -7.71 -15.84 -21.28
CA ASN A 149 -9.02 -16.39 -20.95
C ASN A 149 -9.11 -16.80 -19.48
N TYR A 150 -9.73 -15.96 -18.65
CA TYR A 150 -10.42 -16.41 -17.44
C TYR A 150 -11.76 -15.68 -17.33
N THR A 151 -12.85 -16.42 -17.54
CA THR A 151 -14.22 -15.94 -17.34
C THR A 151 -14.57 -16.07 -15.85
N VAL A 152 -14.44 -14.97 -15.10
CA VAL A 152 -15.07 -14.83 -13.78
C VAL A 152 -16.20 -13.83 -13.92
N VAL A 153 -17.44 -14.34 -13.95
CA VAL A 153 -18.66 -13.57 -14.26
C VAL A 153 -19.00 -12.53 -13.17
N THR A 154 -18.29 -12.50 -12.03
CA THR A 154 -18.53 -11.56 -10.91
C THR A 154 -17.54 -10.39 -10.81
N SER A 155 -16.31 -10.51 -11.31
CA SER A 155 -15.30 -9.46 -11.18
C SER A 155 -15.54 -8.27 -12.13
N GLY A 156 -16.17 -8.52 -13.28
CA GLY A 156 -16.50 -7.49 -14.27
C GLY A 156 -17.29 -6.33 -13.68
N TYR A 157 -18.42 -6.64 -13.03
CA TYR A 157 -19.27 -5.62 -12.37
C TYR A 157 -18.49 -4.77 -11.37
N PHE A 158 -17.68 -5.40 -10.50
CA PHE A 158 -16.97 -4.68 -9.46
C PHE A 158 -15.88 -3.77 -10.05
N ILE A 159 -15.14 -4.26 -11.04
CA ILE A 159 -14.12 -3.46 -11.74
C ILE A 159 -14.79 -2.31 -12.51
N ASP A 160 -15.89 -2.57 -13.21
CA ASP A 160 -16.61 -1.54 -13.96
C ASP A 160 -17.09 -0.42 -13.02
N LYS A 161 -17.61 -0.76 -11.84
CA LYS A 161 -17.99 0.24 -10.82
C LYS A 161 -16.81 1.06 -10.30
N LEU A 162 -15.63 0.47 -10.16
CA LEU A 162 -14.42 1.21 -9.76
C LEU A 162 -13.97 2.18 -10.86
N ILE A 163 -14.05 1.78 -12.13
CA ILE A 163 -13.69 2.61 -13.28
C ILE A 163 -14.70 3.74 -13.52
N GLU A 164 -15.99 3.46 -13.35
CA GLU A 164 -17.05 4.46 -13.45
C GLU A 164 -16.95 5.55 -12.36
N CYS A 165 -16.31 5.23 -11.23
CA CYS A 165 -16.08 6.18 -10.16
C CYS A 165 -14.98 7.18 -10.54
N LYS A 166 -15.40 8.35 -11.04
CA LYS A 166 -14.50 9.43 -11.49
C LYS A 166 -13.52 9.89 -10.41
N ASP A 167 -13.95 9.90 -9.15
CA ASP A 167 -13.12 10.34 -8.02
C ASP A 167 -11.94 9.39 -7.74
N LEU A 168 -12.10 8.10 -8.03
CA LEU A 168 -11.01 7.13 -7.91
C LEU A 168 -10.05 7.19 -9.10
N ASN A 169 -10.49 7.73 -10.24
CA ASN A 169 -9.74 7.76 -11.50
C ASN A 169 -9.08 6.40 -11.83
N ALA A 170 -9.82 5.31 -11.58
CA ALA A 170 -9.29 3.96 -11.69
C ALA A 170 -9.23 3.53 -13.16
N ARG A 171 -8.20 2.75 -13.51
CA ARG A 171 -8.05 2.17 -14.85
C ARG A 171 -7.52 0.74 -14.77
N ARG A 172 -7.85 -0.07 -15.77
CA ARG A 172 -7.22 -1.38 -15.96
C ARG A 172 -5.79 -1.19 -16.46
N VAL A 173 -4.89 -2.01 -15.95
CA VAL A 173 -3.46 -1.95 -16.24
C VAL A 173 -2.92 -3.36 -16.43
N ASP A 174 -2.02 -3.55 -17.38
CA ASP A 174 -1.36 -4.83 -17.61
C ASP A 174 -0.52 -5.29 -16.41
N GLN A 175 -0.40 -6.60 -16.27
CA GLN A 175 0.34 -7.21 -15.16
C GLN A 175 1.81 -6.76 -15.12
N SER A 176 2.46 -6.57 -16.28
CA SER A 176 3.85 -6.11 -16.37
C SER A 176 4.03 -4.69 -15.83
N ILE A 177 3.09 -3.79 -16.13
CA ILE A 177 3.09 -2.41 -15.63
C ILE A 177 2.79 -2.40 -14.13
N SER A 178 1.80 -3.17 -13.68
CA SER A 178 1.47 -3.31 -12.25
C SER A 178 2.65 -3.86 -11.46
N LEU A 179 3.33 -4.88 -11.98
CA LEU A 179 4.54 -5.44 -11.37
C LEU A 179 5.66 -4.41 -11.28
N ARG A 180 5.95 -3.69 -12.39
CA ARG A 180 6.96 -2.63 -12.39
C ARG A 180 6.65 -1.53 -11.39
N PHE A 181 5.38 -1.13 -11.26
CA PHE A 181 4.95 -0.15 -10.27
C PHE A 181 5.16 -0.65 -8.84
N ARG A 182 4.73 -1.88 -8.53
CA ARG A 182 4.89 -2.48 -7.20
C ARG A 182 6.36 -2.65 -6.83
N LEU A 183 7.20 -3.09 -7.76
CA LEU A 183 8.66 -3.16 -7.56
C LEU A 183 9.25 -1.78 -7.28
N LYS A 184 8.90 -0.78 -8.09
CA LYS A 184 9.33 0.61 -7.88
C LYS A 184 8.95 1.11 -6.49
N THR A 185 7.72 0.88 -6.05
CA THR A 185 7.26 1.26 -4.71
C THR A 185 7.95 0.47 -3.59
N ALA A 186 8.12 -0.84 -3.76
CA ALA A 186 8.79 -1.69 -2.78
C ALA A 186 10.26 -1.32 -2.59
N VAL A 187 11.02 -1.09 -3.68
CA VAL A 187 12.42 -0.65 -3.63
C VAL A 187 12.53 0.67 -2.88
N ARG A 188 11.67 1.64 -3.19
CA ARG A 188 11.69 2.94 -2.49
C ARG A 188 11.42 2.80 -1.01
N ALA A 189 10.39 2.04 -0.64
CA ALA A 189 10.08 1.82 0.77
C ALA A 189 11.23 1.10 1.50
N ALA A 190 11.89 0.14 0.84
CA ALA A 190 13.01 -0.61 1.41
C ALA A 190 14.29 0.23 1.57
N VAL A 191 14.45 1.31 0.81
CA VAL A 191 15.59 2.24 0.94
C VAL A 191 15.22 3.41 1.85
N PHE A 192 14.17 4.17 1.50
CA PHE A 192 13.75 5.35 2.25
C PHE A 192 13.37 5.01 3.69
N GLY A 193 12.67 3.89 3.93
CA GLY A 193 12.23 3.48 5.26
C GLY A 193 13.37 3.39 6.28
N PRO A 194 14.31 2.43 6.13
CA PRO A 194 15.40 2.29 7.08
C PRO A 194 16.33 3.52 7.10
N MET A 195 16.59 4.16 5.95
CA MET A 195 17.48 5.32 5.93
C MET A 195 16.93 6.50 6.72
N THR A 196 15.65 6.86 6.51
CA THR A 196 15.01 7.95 7.27
C THR A 196 14.85 7.59 8.74
N ALA A 197 14.48 6.35 9.05
CA ALA A 197 14.32 5.89 10.43
C ALA A 197 15.63 5.93 11.22
N LEU A 198 16.72 5.39 10.66
CA LEU A 198 18.02 5.34 11.35
C LEU A 198 18.69 6.71 11.46
N GLN A 199 18.48 7.60 10.47
CA GLN A 199 19.05 8.95 10.48
C GLN A 199 18.20 9.97 11.23
N GLY A 200 16.92 9.70 11.46
CA GLY A 200 15.98 10.68 11.99
C GLY A 200 15.74 11.87 11.05
N CYS A 201 15.79 11.65 9.73
CA CYS A 201 15.74 12.72 8.72
C CYS A 201 14.62 12.53 7.69
N ASN A 202 14.28 13.62 6.99
CA ASN A 202 13.37 13.55 5.84
C ASN A 202 14.07 12.89 4.63
N ILE A 203 13.27 12.43 3.66
CA ILE A 203 13.75 11.73 2.46
C ILE A 203 14.77 12.57 1.68
N GLY A 204 14.65 13.90 1.69
CA GLY A 204 15.58 14.80 0.99
C GLY A 204 17.02 14.70 1.47
N ALA A 205 17.22 14.36 2.75
CA ALA A 205 18.53 14.42 3.42
C ALA A 205 19.22 13.06 3.52
N ILE A 206 18.59 11.95 3.08
CA ILE A 206 19.11 10.58 3.28
C ILE A 206 20.47 10.35 2.61
N PHE A 207 20.85 11.20 1.67
CA PHE A 207 22.09 11.14 0.90
C PHE A 207 22.97 12.39 1.09
N ASP A 208 22.77 13.17 2.16
CA ASP A 208 23.61 14.35 2.38
C ASP A 208 25.02 13.94 2.86
N ASP A 209 25.10 12.92 3.71
CA ASP A 209 26.36 12.36 4.20
C ASP A 209 26.91 11.27 3.27
N GLU A 210 28.23 11.27 3.05
CA GLU A 210 28.91 10.31 2.19
C GLU A 210 28.80 8.86 2.69
N GLN A 211 28.80 8.64 4.00
CA GLN A 211 28.61 7.31 4.61
C GLN A 211 27.21 6.78 4.29
N TRP A 212 26.20 7.63 4.41
CA TRP A 212 24.82 7.27 4.11
C TRP A 212 24.55 7.06 2.63
N LYS A 213 25.24 7.80 1.75
CA LYS A 213 25.26 7.51 0.29
C LYS A 213 25.75 6.10 0.01
N VAL A 214 26.87 5.68 0.62
CA VAL A 214 27.40 4.33 0.45
C VAL A 214 26.37 3.28 0.85
N ILE A 215 25.74 3.45 2.02
CA ILE A 215 24.72 2.53 2.53
C ILE A 215 23.50 2.47 1.59
N GLY A 216 22.91 3.60 1.22
CA GLY A 216 21.71 3.56 0.37
C GLY A 216 22.01 3.10 -1.06
N MET A 217 23.21 3.34 -1.59
CA MET A 217 23.63 2.75 -2.88
C MET A 217 23.83 1.24 -2.78
N ALA A 218 24.27 0.72 -1.63
CA ALA A 218 24.32 -0.72 -1.37
C ALA A 218 22.90 -1.31 -1.31
N LEU A 219 21.96 -0.68 -0.59
CA LEU A 219 20.56 -1.12 -0.53
C LEU A 219 19.90 -1.14 -1.93
N ILE A 220 20.13 -0.10 -2.74
CA ILE A 220 19.68 -0.06 -4.14
C ILE A 220 20.25 -1.24 -4.94
N ASN A 221 21.54 -1.54 -4.74
CA ASN A 221 22.21 -2.63 -5.44
C ASN A 221 21.65 -4.00 -5.02
N GLU A 222 21.47 -4.25 -3.73
CA GLU A 222 20.85 -5.48 -3.22
C GLU A 222 19.44 -5.69 -3.77
N ALA A 223 18.62 -4.64 -3.73
CA ALA A 223 17.27 -4.69 -4.29
C ALA A 223 17.28 -5.01 -5.79
N TRP A 224 18.22 -4.45 -6.56
CA TRP A 224 18.40 -4.78 -7.98
C TRP A 224 18.86 -6.22 -8.19
N LEU A 225 19.79 -6.73 -7.39
CA LEU A 225 20.28 -8.12 -7.47
C LEU A 225 19.16 -9.14 -7.25
N ILE A 226 18.21 -8.83 -6.37
CA ILE A 226 17.03 -9.66 -6.13
C ILE A 226 16.06 -9.57 -7.31
N ILE A 227 15.73 -8.35 -7.76
CA ILE A 227 14.79 -8.16 -8.88
C ILE A 227 15.28 -8.83 -10.17
N ARG A 228 16.57 -8.72 -10.49
CA ARG A 228 17.12 -9.29 -11.72
C ARG A 228 17.14 -10.82 -11.70
N HIS A 229 17.15 -11.45 -10.52
CA HIS A 229 17.10 -12.91 -10.40
C HIS A 229 15.74 -13.43 -10.86
N ASP A 230 14.66 -12.80 -10.37
CA ASP A 230 13.30 -13.23 -10.68
C ASP A 230 12.79 -12.71 -12.04
N LEU A 231 13.38 -11.62 -12.55
CA LEU A 231 13.02 -10.98 -13.83
C LEU A 231 14.29 -10.66 -14.65
N PRO A 232 15.00 -11.68 -15.16
CA PRO A 232 16.28 -11.48 -15.85
C PRO A 232 16.12 -10.62 -17.11
N GLY A 233 16.94 -9.58 -17.23
CA GLY A 233 16.95 -8.66 -18.38
C GLY A 233 15.81 -7.64 -18.43
N ALA A 234 14.84 -7.70 -17.50
CA ALA A 234 13.68 -6.80 -17.53
C ALA A 234 14.00 -5.39 -17.03
N ILE A 235 14.90 -5.26 -16.05
CA ILE A 235 15.17 -3.99 -15.34
C ILE A 235 16.67 -3.84 -15.06
N SER A 236 17.28 -2.78 -15.58
CA SER A 236 18.69 -2.47 -15.35
C SER A 236 18.93 -1.81 -13.98
N ARG A 237 20.17 -1.85 -13.50
CA ARG A 237 20.55 -1.21 -12.24
C ARG A 237 20.28 0.29 -12.28
N GLU A 238 20.57 0.95 -13.40
CA GLU A 238 20.35 2.38 -13.60
C GLU A 238 18.87 2.75 -13.45
N VAL A 239 17.95 1.88 -13.90
CA VAL A 239 16.52 2.09 -13.73
C VAL A 239 16.12 2.02 -12.25
N VAL A 240 16.63 1.03 -11.51
CA VAL A 240 16.36 0.89 -10.07
C VAL A 240 16.95 2.07 -9.29
N THR A 241 18.17 2.49 -9.60
CA THR A 241 18.78 3.69 -9.01
C THR A 241 17.92 4.92 -9.25
N LYS A 242 17.46 5.14 -10.50
CA LYS A 242 16.58 6.27 -10.84
C LYS A 242 15.23 6.21 -10.12
N TRP A 243 14.70 5.03 -9.80
CA TRP A 243 13.48 4.93 -9.01
C TRP A 243 13.63 5.58 -7.65
N VAL A 244 14.79 5.40 -7.01
CA VAL A 244 15.08 5.96 -5.69
C VAL A 244 15.51 7.42 -5.82
N THR A 245 16.59 7.69 -6.57
CA THR A 245 17.19 9.04 -6.62
C THR A 245 16.30 10.07 -7.29
N GLY A 246 15.48 9.66 -8.26
CA GLY A 246 14.57 10.55 -8.98
C GLY A 246 13.47 11.14 -8.10
N GLU A 247 13.09 10.48 -7.00
CA GLU A 247 12.01 10.95 -6.12
C GLU A 247 12.47 11.73 -4.89
N ILE A 248 13.78 11.78 -4.63
CA ILE A 248 14.32 12.45 -3.45
C ILE A 248 13.96 13.93 -3.45
N ARG A 249 14.03 14.59 -4.61
CA ARG A 249 13.69 16.01 -4.74
C ARG A 249 12.20 16.26 -4.50
N GLU A 250 11.35 15.48 -5.15
CA GLU A 250 9.88 15.59 -5.06
C GLU A 250 9.37 15.34 -3.64
N LYS A 251 10.01 14.42 -2.91
CA LYS A 251 9.66 14.03 -1.54
C LYS A 251 10.60 14.61 -0.49
N SER A 252 11.38 15.64 -0.84
CA SER A 252 12.48 16.13 0.00
C SER A 252 12.02 16.57 1.40
N GLY A 253 10.84 17.19 1.50
CA GLY A 253 10.24 17.62 2.76
C GLY A 253 9.45 16.55 3.52
N CYS A 254 9.35 15.33 2.99
CA CYS A 254 8.53 14.27 3.58
C CYS A 254 9.36 13.33 4.47
N ALA A 255 8.81 12.98 5.62
CA ALA A 255 9.24 11.81 6.39
C ALA A 255 8.64 10.54 5.76
N HIS A 256 9.38 9.43 5.77
CA HIS A 256 8.81 8.13 5.42
C HIS A 256 7.97 7.59 6.60
N SER A 257 6.92 6.82 6.31
CA SER A 257 6.03 6.27 7.35
C SER A 257 6.76 5.46 8.42
N MET A 258 7.85 4.77 8.05
CA MET A 258 8.70 4.03 8.99
C MET A 258 9.34 4.94 10.07
N LEU A 259 9.78 6.15 9.70
CA LEU A 259 10.30 7.12 10.66
C LEU A 259 9.16 7.61 11.57
N THR A 260 8.01 7.96 10.98
CA THR A 260 6.83 8.37 11.76
C THR A 260 6.38 7.30 12.74
N ASP A 261 6.24 6.05 12.28
CA ASP A 261 5.90 4.89 13.12
C ASP A 261 6.91 4.76 14.27
N MET A 262 8.22 4.88 14.00
CA MET A 262 9.27 4.78 15.01
C MET A 262 9.21 5.93 16.03
N MET A 263 9.02 7.18 15.58
CA MET A 263 8.91 8.35 16.45
C MET A 263 7.67 8.27 17.37
N GLU A 264 6.61 7.62 16.89
CA GLU A 264 5.37 7.42 17.64
C GLU A 264 5.37 6.15 18.50
N GLY A 265 6.43 5.32 18.43
CA GLY A 265 6.51 4.06 19.15
C GLY A 265 5.60 2.96 18.59
N HIS A 266 5.17 3.10 17.33
CA HIS A 266 4.38 2.12 16.60
C HIS A 266 5.26 1.05 15.95
N ASN A 267 4.68 -0.13 15.73
CA ASN A 267 5.33 -1.17 14.93
C ASN A 267 5.49 -0.71 13.49
N THR A 268 6.70 -0.83 12.94
CA THR A 268 6.97 -0.48 11.55
C THR A 268 6.61 -1.61 10.59
N ASP A 269 6.45 -1.29 9.31
CA ASP A 269 6.29 -2.29 8.23
C ASP A 269 7.65 -2.86 7.74
N ALA A 270 8.74 -2.73 8.50
CA ALA A 270 10.07 -3.16 8.07
C ALA A 270 10.11 -4.65 7.68
N GLU A 271 9.45 -5.52 8.44
CA GLU A 271 9.37 -6.96 8.12
C GLU A 271 8.58 -7.24 6.84
N ALA A 272 7.52 -6.47 6.57
CA ALA A 272 6.73 -6.65 5.37
C ALA A 272 7.50 -6.16 4.13
N VAL A 273 8.19 -5.02 4.25
CA VAL A 273 8.92 -4.38 3.14
C VAL A 273 10.30 -4.98 2.94
N ASN A 274 11.21 -4.76 3.89
CA ASN A 274 12.60 -5.23 3.79
C ASN A 274 12.66 -6.74 3.97
N GLY A 275 11.81 -7.32 4.83
CA GLY A 275 11.77 -8.77 5.02
C GLY A 275 11.35 -9.54 3.76
N TRP A 276 10.61 -8.93 2.82
CA TRP A 276 10.39 -9.55 1.50
C TRP A 276 11.69 -9.68 0.72
N PHE A 277 12.48 -8.60 0.61
CA PHE A 277 13.79 -8.65 -0.06
C PHE A 277 14.73 -9.67 0.61
N VAL A 278 14.78 -9.71 1.95
CA VAL A 278 15.59 -10.69 2.68
C VAL A 278 15.16 -12.13 2.38
N LYS A 279 13.85 -12.41 2.28
CA LYS A 279 13.34 -13.74 1.94
C LYS A 279 13.64 -14.12 0.49
N SER A 280 13.50 -13.17 -0.44
CA SER A 280 13.77 -13.38 -1.87
C SER A 280 15.25 -13.47 -2.21
N GLY A 281 16.14 -12.95 -1.37
CA GLY A 281 17.59 -13.03 -1.54
C GLY A 281 18.26 -14.26 -0.91
N LYS A 282 17.51 -15.12 -0.21
CA LYS A 282 17.99 -16.40 0.33
C LYS A 282 17.87 -17.51 -0.71
#